data_AF-A0A9D2IVB6-F1
#
_entry.id   AF-A0A9D2IVB6-F1
#
_cell.length_a   1.000
_cell.length_b   1.000
_cell.length_c   1.000
_cell.angle_alpha   90.00
_cell.angle_beta   90.00
_cell.angle_gamma   90.00
#
_symmetry.space_group_name_H-M   'P 1'
#
loop_
_entity.id
_entity.type
_entity.pdbx_description
1 polymer ?
#
loop_
_entity_poly.entity_id
_entity_poly.type
_entity_poly.pdbx_seq_one_letter_code
_entity_poly.pdbx_strand_id
1 'polypeptide(L)'
;MENEMILKIIGVQVYNGLSRSGEPYSLYTLDVDHGGEKCKIKTFLDNARPGDFTQIVIGTRKNIYGAEFAVLVERIILAGEIENNWK
;
A
#
# COMPACT_ATOMS: atom_id res chain seq x y z
N MET A 1 20.02 6.27 1.46
CA MET A 1 18.98 6.61 0.46
C MET A 1 17.91 5.57 0.64
N GLU A 2 16.79 5.93 1.25
CA GLU A 2 15.59 5.11 1.19
C GLU A 2 15.05 5.25 -0.24
N ASN A 3 14.92 4.12 -0.94
CA ASN A 3 14.32 4.10 -2.27
C ASN A 3 12.80 4.19 -2.09
N GLU A 4 12.32 5.40 -1.81
CA GLU A 4 10.90 5.74 -1.90
C GLU A 4 10.45 5.61 -3.36
N MET A 5 9.32 4.94 -3.57
CA MET A 5 8.71 4.74 -4.88
C MET A 5 7.25 5.14 -4.84
N ILE A 6 6.79 5.88 -5.84
CA ILE A 6 5.40 6.26 -6.00
C ILE A 6 4.80 5.44 -7.13
N LEU A 7 3.72 4.71 -6.84
CA LEU A 7 3.04 3.84 -7.81
C LEU A 7 1.57 4.20 -7.94
N LYS A 8 1.04 4.13 -9.16
CA LYS A 8 -0.38 4.39 -9.41
C LYS A 8 -1.22 3.19 -8.96
N ILE A 9 -2.28 3.46 -8.21
CA ILE A 9 -3.26 2.46 -7.80
C ILE A 9 -4.25 2.26 -8.95
N ILE A 10 -4.37 1.02 -9.42
CA ILE A 10 -5.24 0.64 -10.54
C ILE A 10 -6.41 -0.26 -10.09
N GLY A 11 -6.37 -0.75 -8.85
CA GLY A 11 -7.44 -1.54 -8.27
C GLY A 11 -7.31 -1.65 -6.76
N VAL A 12 -8.44 -1.85 -6.07
CA VAL A 12 -8.47 -2.05 -4.61
C VAL A 12 -9.41 -3.21 -4.30
N GLN A 13 -8.92 -4.17 -3.52
CA GLN A 13 -9.68 -5.29 -2.98
C GLN A 13 -9.67 -5.21 -1.46
N VAL A 14 -10.78 -5.55 -0.81
CA VAL A 14 -10.90 -5.52 0.65
C VAL A 14 -11.20 -6.93 1.16
N TYR A 15 -10.40 -7.39 2.12
CA TYR A 15 -10.69 -8.57 2.90
C TYR A 15 -11.09 -8.14 4.32
N ASN A 16 -12.26 -8.59 4.78
CA ASN A 16 -12.71 -8.37 6.15
C ASN A 16 -12.55 -9.69 6.93
N GLY A 17 -11.85 -9.63 8.05
CA GLY A 17 -11.55 -10.80 8.87
C GLY A 17 -11.59 -10.51 10.36
N LEU A 18 -11.34 -11.54 11.15
CA LEU A 18 -11.15 -11.46 12.60
C LEU A 18 -9.69 -11.77 12.94
N SER A 19 -9.10 -10.96 13.81
CA SER A 19 -7.75 -11.19 14.33
C SER A 19 -7.72 -12.42 15.23
N ARG A 20 -6.53 -12.83 15.67
CA ARG A 20 -6.39 -13.93 16.65
C ARG A 20 -7.04 -13.61 18.01
N SER A 21 -7.14 -12.33 18.37
CA SER A 21 -7.85 -11.85 19.56
C SER A 21 -9.37 -11.69 19.34
N GLY A 22 -9.86 -11.94 18.12
CA GLY A 22 -11.27 -11.82 17.77
C GLY A 22 -11.69 -10.42 17.34
N GLU A 23 -10.75 -9.48 17.21
CA GLU A 23 -11.05 -8.11 16.77
C GLU A 23 -11.24 -8.05 15.24
N PRO A 24 -12.30 -7.39 14.74
CA PRO A 24 -12.49 -7.24 13.30
C PRO A 24 -11.40 -6.36 12.69
N TYR A 25 -10.94 -6.73 11.51
CA TYR A 25 -10.01 -5.92 10.71
C TYR A 25 -10.35 -5.97 9.22
N SER A 26 -9.97 -4.92 8.53
CA SER A 26 -10.01 -4.83 7.07
C SER A 26 -8.59 -4.77 6.52
N LEU A 27 -8.26 -5.66 5.60
CA LEU A 27 -6.97 -5.70 4.91
C LEU A 27 -7.20 -5.37 3.44
N TYR A 28 -6.56 -4.29 3.00
CA TYR A 28 -6.68 -3.77 1.65
C TYR A 28 -5.55 -4.35 0.81
N THR A 29 -5.89 -4.86 -0.38
CA THR A 29 -4.92 -5.23 -1.41
C THR A 29 -5.02 -4.21 -2.54
N LEU A 30 -3.96 -3.44 -2.71
CA LEU A 30 -3.78 -2.48 -3.80
C LEU A 30 -3.19 -3.23 -4.99
N ASP A 31 -3.89 -3.21 -6.12
CA ASP A 31 -3.30 -3.49 -7.41
C ASP A 31 -2.63 -2.20 -7.90
N VAL A 32 -1.33 -2.24 -8.19
CA VAL A 32 -0.53 -1.07 -8.62
C VAL A 32 0.13 -1.35 -9.97
N ASP A 33 0.32 -0.29 -10.77
CA ASP A 33 1.10 -0.35 -12.02
C ASP A 33 2.58 -0.10 -11.71
N HIS A 34 3.42 -1.07 -12.01
CA HIS A 34 4.87 -0.96 -11.93
C HIS A 34 5.49 -1.33 -13.28
N GLY A 35 5.78 -0.32 -14.10
CA GLY A 35 6.42 -0.51 -15.41
C GLY A 35 5.52 -1.19 -16.45
N GLY A 36 4.19 -1.00 -16.36
CA GLY A 36 3.20 -1.64 -17.23
C GLY A 36 2.71 -2.99 -16.70
N GLU A 37 3.30 -3.49 -15.62
CA GLU A 37 2.91 -4.75 -14.99
C GLU A 37 2.06 -4.50 -13.74
N LYS A 38 1.00 -5.30 -13.58
CA LYS A 38 0.16 -5.25 -12.38
C LYS A 38 0.84 -5.98 -11.23
N CYS A 39 1.21 -5.24 -10.20
CA CYS A 39 1.75 -5.74 -8.95
C CYS A 39 0.72 -5.61 -7.81
N LYS A 40 0.90 -6.37 -6.72
CA LYS A 40 0.01 -6.34 -5.55
C LYS A 40 0.73 -5.94 -4.28
N ILE A 41 0.13 -5.03 -3.51
CA ILE A 41 0.64 -4.58 -2.22
C ILE A 41 -0.48 -4.63 -1.19
N LYS A 42 -0.20 -5.11 0.02
CA LYS A 42 -1.18 -5.17 1.10
C LYS A 42 -0.97 -4.02 2.08
N THR A 43 -2.06 -3.42 2.54
CA THR A 43 -2.04 -2.32 3.52
C THR A 43 -3.27 -2.35 4.41
N PHE A 44 -3.17 -1.72 5.57
CA PHE A 44 -4.30 -1.45 6.47
C PHE A 44 -4.87 -0.04 6.29
N LEU A 45 -4.31 0.78 5.39
CA LEU A 45 -4.88 2.08 5.02
C LEU A 45 -6.16 1.88 4.19
N ASP A 46 -7.24 2.55 4.60
CA ASP A 46 -8.60 2.34 4.09
C ASP A 46 -9.08 3.40 3.09
N ASN A 47 -8.27 4.43 2.85
CA ASN A 47 -8.62 5.58 2.02
C ASN A 47 -8.19 5.46 0.54
N ALA A 48 -7.56 4.36 0.15
CA ALA A 48 -7.06 4.14 -1.21
C ALA A 48 -8.19 3.95 -2.24
N ARG A 49 -8.07 4.61 -3.40
CA ARG A 49 -8.97 4.42 -4.54
C ARG A 49 -8.19 4.25 -5.84
N PRO A 50 -8.74 3.54 -6.84
CA PRO A 50 -8.16 3.53 -8.18
C PRO A 50 -8.04 4.96 -8.72
N GLY A 51 -6.87 5.29 -9.28
CA GLY A 51 -6.52 6.64 -9.73
C GLY A 51 -5.65 7.41 -8.74
N ASP A 52 -5.69 7.09 -7.45
CA ASP A 52 -4.73 7.60 -6.46
C ASP A 52 -3.36 6.95 -6.64
N PHE A 53 -2.41 7.39 -5.82
CA PHE A 53 -1.06 6.86 -5.79
C PHE A 53 -0.72 6.35 -4.39
N THR A 54 0.25 5.45 -4.31
CA THR A 54 0.80 4.96 -3.05
C THR A 54 2.29 5.24 -3.01
N GLN A 55 2.76 5.76 -1.89
CA GLN A 55 4.18 5.87 -1.59
C GLN A 55 4.62 4.63 -0.82
N ILE A 56 5.62 3.93 -1.35
CA ILE A 56 6.16 2.71 -0.77
C ILE A 56 7.65 2.82 -0.51
N VAL A 57 8.09 2.08 0.51
CA VAL A 57 9.49 1.88 0.85
C VAL A 57 9.79 0.40 1.06
N ILE A 58 11.04 0.02 0.86
CA ILE A 58 11.54 -1.28 1.33
C ILE A 58 12.00 -1.09 2.78
N GLY A 59 11.19 -1.59 3.71
CA GLY A 59 11.47 -1.53 5.14
C GLY A 59 11.64 -2.91 5.75
N THR A 60 11.57 -2.97 7.07
CA THR A 60 11.51 -4.24 7.82
C THR A 60 10.21 -4.32 8.59
N ARG A 61 9.66 -5.53 8.72
CA ARG A 61 8.54 -5.82 9.61
C ARG A 61 8.91 -6.99 10.52
N LYS A 62 8.43 -6.95 11.77
CA LYS A 62 8.55 -8.09 12.69
C LYS A 62 7.37 -9.04 12.51
N ASN A 63 7.67 -10.31 12.42
CA ASN A 63 6.71 -11.40 12.53
C ASN A 63 7.17 -12.38 13.63
N ILE A 64 6.46 -13.50 13.80
CA ILE A 64 6.78 -14.51 14.83
C ILE A 64 8.14 -15.21 14.62
N TYR A 65 8.73 -15.09 13.43
CA TYR A 65 10.00 -15.69 13.04
C TYR A 65 11.17 -14.69 13.04
N GLY A 66 10.94 -13.42 13.39
CA GLY A 66 11.95 -12.38 13.42
C GLY A 66 11.61 -11.18 12.55
N ALA A 67 12.63 -10.38 12.22
CA ALA A 67 12.50 -9.26 11.30
C ALA A 67 12.75 -9.73 9.86
N GLU A 68 11.89 -9.32 8.94
CA GLU A 68 12.03 -9.59 7.50
C GLU A 68 11.90 -8.31 6.69
N PHE A 69 12.54 -8.27 5.51
CA PHE A 69 12.29 -7.20 4.55
C PHE A 69 10.86 -7.28 4.02
N ALA A 70 10.23 -6.13 3.88
CA ALA A 70 8.89 -6.01 3.33
C ALA A 70 8.72 -4.68 2.60
N VAL A 71 7.89 -4.69 1.56
CA VAL A 71 7.36 -3.46 0.99
C VAL A 71 6.32 -2.91 1.95
N LEU A 72 6.49 -1.67 2.38
CA LEU A 72 5.59 -0.96 3.27
C LEU A 72 4.92 0.17 2.51
N VAL A 73 3.61 0.32 2.70
CA VAL A 73 2.86 1.49 2.24
C VAL A 73 2.99 2.55 3.33
N GLU A 74 3.68 3.65 3.04
CA GLU A 74 3.83 4.75 3.99
C GLU A 74 2.60 5.64 4.01
N ARG A 75 2.06 5.97 2.83
CA ARG A 75 0.84 6.76 2.68
C ARG A 75 0.18 6.56 1.32
N ILE A 76 -1.10 6.88 1.29
CA ILE A 76 -1.86 7.09 0.05
C ILE A 76 -1.77 8.57 -0.31
N ILE A 77 -1.44 8.87 -1.56
CA ILE A 77 -1.40 10.21 -2.13
C ILE A 77 -2.60 10.35 -3.05
N LEU A 78 -3.47 11.33 -2.78
CA LEU A 78 -4.67 11.54 -3.58
C LEU A 78 -4.28 12.04 -4.97
N ALA A 79 -5.03 11.66 -6.00
CA ALA A 79 -4.75 12.07 -7.38
C ALA A 79 -4.58 13.60 -7.53
N GLY A 80 -5.42 14.38 -6.87
CA GLY A 80 -5.36 15.86 -6.90
C GLY A 80 -4.15 16.47 -6.17
N GLU A 81 -3.43 15.72 -5.33
CA GLU A 81 -2.23 16.20 -4.65
C GLU A 81 -0.99 16.12 -5.54
N ILE A 82 -0.91 15.13 -6.44
CA ILE A 82 0.19 15.01 -7.40
C ILE A 82 0.11 16.09 -8.47
N GLU A 83 -1.08 16.36 -9.01
CA GLU A 83 -1.26 17.38 -10.06
C GLU A 83 -0.89 18.80 -9.61
N ASN A 84 -0.93 19.08 -8.31
CA ASN A 84 -0.55 20.38 -7.75
C ASN A 84 0.94 20.49 -7.41
N ASN A 85 1.64 19.37 -7.18
CA ASN A 85 3.07 19.36 -6.82
C ASN A 85 4.00 19.12 -8.03
N TRP A 86 3.46 18.66 -9.17
CA TRP A 86 4.22 18.41 -10.41
C TRP A 86 3.89 19.40 -11.53
N LYS A 87 3.39 20.59 -11.21
CA LYS A 87 3.30 21.75 -12.12
C LYS A 87 4.52 22.65 -12.01
#